data_AF-A0A6C0GDR8-F1
#
_entry.id   AF-A0A6C0GDR8-F1
#
_cell.length_a   1.000
_cell.length_b   1.000
_cell.length_c   1.000
_cell.angle_alpha   90.00
_cell.angle_beta   90.00
_cell.angle_gamma   90.00
#
_symmetry.space_group_name_H-M   'P 1'
#
loop_
_entity.id
_entity.type
_entity.pdbx_description
1 polymer ?
#
loop_
_entity_poly.entity_id
_entity_poly.type
_entity_poly.pdbx_seq_one_letter_code
_entity_poly.pdbx_strand_id
1 'polypeptide(L)'
;MRMFIHYYKDIHVFNFPFSGLISLIGILLWGGDINRFFLYFFLTLLTGGFALSLYYYQSRYASQYYFYYNRGFSKLKLILISVAINLCLFIFYKCLAIF
;
A
#
# COMPACT_ATOMS: atom_id res chain seq x y z
N MET A 1 17.93 6.34 -2.90
CA MET A 1 16.59 6.83 -2.52
C MET A 1 15.61 6.92 -3.69
N ARG A 2 15.96 7.54 -4.84
CA ARG A 2 15.05 7.66 -6.00
C ARG A 2 14.39 6.34 -6.44
N MET A 3 15.15 5.25 -6.48
CA MET A 3 14.64 3.92 -6.88
C MET A 3 13.53 3.39 -5.96
N PHE A 4 13.64 3.62 -4.65
CA PHE A 4 12.61 3.23 -3.69
C PHE A 4 11.33 4.03 -3.89
N ILE A 5 11.47 5.32 -4.20
CA ILE A 5 10.33 6.20 -4.45
C ILE A 5 9.59 5.76 -5.72
N HIS A 6 10.31 5.38 -6.78
CA HIS A 6 9.71 4.82 -8.00
C HIS A 6 8.94 3.54 -7.70
N TYR A 7 9.59 2.56 -7.07
CA TYR A 7 8.94 1.31 -6.68
C TYR A 7 7.70 1.52 -5.81
N TYR A 8 7.82 2.38 -4.78
CA TYR A 8 6.72 2.71 -3.88
C TYR A 8 5.56 3.33 -4.65
N LYS A 9 5.83 4.31 -5.53
CA LYS A 9 4.82 4.97 -6.36
C LYS A 9 4.11 3.97 -7.26
N ASP A 10 4.85 3.11 -7.96
CA ASP A 10 4.27 2.20 -8.95
C ASP A 10 3.33 1.16 -8.33
N ILE A 11 3.66 0.66 -7.14
CA ILE A 11 2.76 -0.22 -6.36
C ILE A 11 1.53 0.55 -5.89
N HIS A 12 1.74 1.76 -5.39
CA HIS A 12 0.69 2.53 -4.74
C HIS A 12 -0.30 3.16 -5.71
N VAL A 13 0.06 3.34 -6.98
CA VAL A 13 -0.88 3.72 -8.05
C VAL A 13 -2.06 2.76 -8.13
N PHE A 14 -1.86 1.47 -7.87
CA PHE A 14 -2.97 0.50 -7.78
C PHE A 14 -3.49 0.35 -6.34
N ASN A 15 -2.61 0.33 -5.35
CA ASN A 15 -2.99 0.09 -3.95
C ASN A 15 -3.96 1.15 -3.39
N PHE A 16 -3.69 2.43 -3.66
CA PHE A 16 -4.51 3.55 -3.17
C PHE A 16 -5.96 3.50 -3.68
N PRO A 17 -6.23 3.49 -5.00
CA PRO A 17 -7.60 3.45 -5.49
C PRO A 17 -8.32 2.15 -5.09
N PHE A 18 -7.62 1.01 -5.10
CA PHE A 18 -8.22 -0.25 -4.67
C PHE A 18 -8.62 -0.22 -3.18
N SER A 19 -7.72 0.27 -2.31
CA SER A 19 -8.02 0.41 -0.88
C SER A 19 -9.16 1.39 -0.61
N GLY A 20 -9.24 2.47 -1.38
CA GLY A 20 -10.36 3.42 -1.35
C GLY A 20 -11.69 2.80 -1.79
N LEU A 21 -11.69 1.98 -2.85
CA LEU A 21 -12.89 1.28 -3.29
C LEU A 21 -13.38 0.27 -2.25
N ILE A 22 -12.47 -0.53 -1.67
CA ILE A 22 -12.82 -1.49 -0.63
C ILE A 22 -13.33 -0.78 0.63
N SER A 23 -12.74 0.35 1.03
CA SER A 23 -13.23 1.11 2.19
C SER A 23 -14.61 1.74 1.94
N LEU A 24 -14.88 2.22 0.72
CA LEU A 24 -16.22 2.67 0.32
C LEU A 24 -17.24 1.53 0.40
N ILE A 25 -16.92 0.37 -0.17
CA ILE A 25 -17.78 -0.82 -0.10
C ILE A 25 -18.02 -1.24 1.35
N GLY A 26 -16.98 -1.20 2.19
CA GLY A 26 -17.08 -1.51 3.61
C GLY A 26 -18.10 -0.61 4.34
N ILE A 27 -18.10 0.69 4.08
CA ILE A 27 -19.09 1.60 4.70
C ILE A 27 -20.48 1.37 4.14
N LEU A 28 -20.61 1.21 2.82
CA LEU A 28 -21.91 1.02 2.17
C LEU A 28 -22.62 -0.24 2.68
N LEU A 29 -21.88 -1.32 2.95
CA LEU A 29 -22.44 -2.59 3.41
C LEU A 29 -22.70 -2.64 4.92
N TRP A 30 -21.79 -2.09 5.73
CA TRP A 30 -21.81 -2.29 7.18
C TRP A 30 -22.27 -1.07 7.97
N GLY A 31 -22.50 0.06 7.29
CA GLY A 31 -22.76 1.34 7.92
C GLY A 31 -21.52 1.87 8.65
N GLY A 32 -21.28 3.17 8.56
CA GLY A 32 -20.15 3.75 9.27
C GLY A 32 -19.84 5.19 8.93
N ASP A 33 -19.03 5.75 9.80
CA ASP A 33 -18.60 7.13 9.75
C ASP A 33 -17.22 7.22 9.08
N ILE A 34 -16.74 8.45 8.91
CA ILE A 34 -15.44 8.73 8.29
C ILE A 34 -14.27 8.02 9.01
N ASN A 35 -14.38 7.77 10.31
CA ASN A 35 -13.37 7.03 11.07
C ASN A 35 -13.29 5.55 10.65
N ARG A 36 -14.43 4.94 10.33
CA ARG A 36 -14.46 3.56 9.81
C ARG A 36 -13.96 3.49 8.37
N PHE A 37 -14.22 4.53 7.56
CA PHE A 37 -13.61 4.68 6.24
C PHE A 37 -12.10 4.52 6.30
N PHE A 38 -11.45 5.38 7.08
CA PHE A 38 -10.00 5.40 7.17
C PHE A 38 -9.47 4.11 7.78
N LEU A 39 -10.17 3.52 8.75
CA LEU A 39 -9.78 2.22 9.30
C LEU A 39 -9.77 1.12 8.23
N TYR A 40 -10.85 0.97 7.45
CA TYR A 40 -10.90 -0.02 6.36
C TYR A 40 -9.91 0.29 5.25
N PHE A 41 -9.72 1.58 4.95
CA PHE A 41 -8.75 2.03 3.97
C PHE A 41 -7.33 1.61 4.36
N PHE A 42 -6.87 1.94 5.58
CA PHE A 42 -5.53 1.58 6.04
C PHE A 42 -5.35 0.06 6.20
N LEU A 43 -6.39 -0.65 6.65
CA LEU A 43 -6.36 -2.10 6.74
C LEU A 43 -6.15 -2.72 5.35
N THR A 44 -6.89 -2.25 4.34
CA THR A 44 -6.73 -2.72 2.96
C THR A 44 -5.38 -2.31 2.36
N LEU A 45 -4.94 -1.08 2.62
CA LEU A 45 -3.67 -0.50 2.16
C LEU A 45 -2.45 -1.28 2.66
N LEU A 46 -2.55 -1.90 3.85
CA LEU A 46 -1.49 -2.70 4.46
C LEU A 46 -1.58 -4.20 4.12
N THR A 47 -2.78 -4.71 3.84
CA THR A 47 -3.03 -6.15 3.69
C THR A 47 -3.44 -6.51 2.26
N GLY A 48 -4.72 -6.80 2.02
CA GLY A 48 -5.20 -7.36 0.76
C GLY A 48 -4.92 -6.46 -0.44
N GLY A 49 -5.09 -5.14 -0.31
CA GLY A 49 -4.76 -4.19 -1.38
C GLY A 49 -3.28 -4.19 -1.72
N PHE A 50 -2.43 -4.25 -0.69
CA PHE A 50 -0.98 -4.30 -0.90
C PHE A 50 -0.53 -5.61 -1.54
N ALA A 51 -1.05 -6.74 -1.07
CA ALA A 51 -0.75 -8.06 -1.64
C ALA A 51 -1.17 -8.14 -3.12
N LEU A 52 -2.35 -7.63 -3.45
CA LEU A 52 -2.84 -7.57 -4.82
C LEU A 52 -1.99 -6.64 -5.69
N SER A 53 -1.60 -5.48 -5.15
CA SER A 53 -0.70 -4.53 -5.82
C SER A 53 0.67 -5.15 -6.11
N LEU A 54 1.23 -5.92 -5.16
CA LEU A 54 2.47 -6.66 -5.35
C LEU A 54 2.36 -7.70 -6.45
N TYR A 55 1.26 -8.45 -6.47
CA TYR A 55 0.99 -9.44 -7.50
C TYR A 55 0.92 -8.79 -8.88
N TYR A 56 0.14 -7.71 -9.04
CA TYR A 56 0.05 -6.98 -10.30
C TYR A 56 1.38 -6.37 -10.73
N TYR A 57 2.11 -5.77 -9.80
CA TYR A 57 3.41 -5.19 -10.09
C TYR A 57 4.40 -6.27 -10.55
N GLN A 58 4.39 -7.45 -9.94
CA GLN A 58 5.21 -8.58 -10.37
C GLN A 58 4.81 -9.12 -11.75
N SER A 59 3.51 -9.20 -12.04
CA SER A 59 3.04 -9.64 -13.36
C SER A 59 3.39 -8.65 -14.47
N ARG A 60 3.25 -7.34 -14.22
CA ARG A 60 3.40 -6.30 -15.24
C ARG A 60 4.83 -5.76 -15.39
N TYR A 61 5.60 -5.75 -14.31
CA TYR A 61 6.94 -5.13 -14.25
C TYR A 61 8.03 -6.14 -13.88
N ALA A 62 7.85 -7.42 -14.23
CA ALA A 62 8.86 -8.46 -14.02
C ALA A 62 10.26 -8.05 -14.55
N SER A 63 10.32 -7.40 -15.71
CA SER A 63 11.57 -6.88 -16.29
C SER A 63 12.23 -5.77 -15.45
N GLN A 64 11.43 -4.93 -14.80
CA GLN A 64 11.95 -3.87 -13.92
C GLN A 64 12.50 -4.44 -12.61
N TYR A 65 11.99 -5.57 -12.12
CA TYR A 65 12.55 -6.26 -10.95
C TYR A 65 13.99 -6.71 -11.16
N TYR A 66 14.34 -7.19 -12.36
CA TYR A 66 15.72 -7.54 -12.70
C TYR A 66 16.65 -6.31 -12.61
N PHE A 67 16.15 -5.13 -12.97
CA PHE A 67 16.91 -3.88 -12.84
C PHE A 67 17.20 -3.51 -11.38
N TYR A 68 16.21 -3.65 -10.49
CA TYR A 68 16.41 -3.42 -9.05
C TYR A 68 17.39 -4.43 -8.43
N TYR A 69 17.29 -5.69 -8.84
CA TYR A 69 18.18 -6.76 -8.39
C TYR A 69 19.62 -6.53 -8.83
N ASN A 70 19.86 -6.17 -10.10
CA ASN A 70 21.19 -5.85 -10.62
C ASN A 70 21.83 -4.62 -9.95
N ARG A 71 21.02 -3.77 -9.30
CA ARG A 71 21.45 -2.61 -8.51
C ARG A 71 21.65 -2.93 -7.02
N GLY A 72 21.56 -4.20 -6.62
CA GLY A 72 21.77 -4.66 -5.25
C GLY A 72 20.55 -4.52 -4.33
N PHE A 73 19.37 -4.20 -4.85
CA PHE A 73 18.14 -4.14 -4.05
C PHE A 73 17.40 -5.47 -4.10
N SER A 74 17.29 -6.15 -2.96
CA SER A 74 16.47 -7.34 -2.86
C SER A 74 14.98 -6.98 -2.89
N LYS A 75 14.18 -7.83 -3.55
CA LYS A 75 12.72 -7.69 -3.60
C LYS A 75 12.11 -7.57 -2.21
N LEU A 76 12.58 -8.39 -1.26
CA LEU A 76 12.13 -8.39 0.11
C LEU A 76 12.39 -7.03 0.80
N LYS A 77 13.56 -6.42 0.57
CA LYS A 77 13.86 -5.09 1.11
C LYS A 77 12.93 -4.01 0.57
N LEU A 78 12.61 -4.04 -0.73
CA LEU A 78 11.67 -3.09 -1.35
C LEU A 78 10.25 -3.22 -0.77
N ILE A 79 9.80 -4.46 -0.57
CA ILE A 79 8.50 -4.78 0.04
C ILE A 79 8.47 -4.28 1.48
N LEU A 80 9.46 -4.65 2.31
CA LEU A 80 9.50 -4.27 3.72
C LEU A 80 9.51 -2.75 3.91
N ILE A 81 10.27 -2.01 3.11
CA ILE A 81 10.28 -0.55 3.16
C ILE A 81 8.90 0.02 2.81
N SER A 82 8.22 -0.54 1.81
CA SER A 82 6.89 -0.08 1.41
C SER A 82 5.84 -0.34 2.48
N VAL A 83 5.88 -1.52 3.12
CA VAL A 83 5.02 -1.85 4.26
C VAL A 83 5.32 -0.92 5.44
N ALA A 84 6.59 -0.67 5.75
CA ALA A 84 6.99 0.21 6.83
C ALA A 84 6.46 1.65 6.63
N ILE A 85 6.52 2.18 5.41
CA ILE A 85 5.96 3.50 5.09
C ILE A 85 4.45 3.52 5.32
N ASN A 86 3.72 2.51 4.84
CA ASN A 86 2.27 2.42 5.04
C ASN A 86 1.91 2.29 6.52
N LEU A 87 2.72 1.55 7.29
CA LEU A 87 2.52 1.39 8.72
C LEU A 87 2.77 2.71 9.46
N CYS A 88 3.80 3.47 9.09
CA CYS A 88 4.03 4.81 9.61
C CYS A 88 2.85 5.74 9.31
N LEU A 89 2.27 5.69 8.10
CA LEU A 89 1.07 6.47 7.76
C LEU A 89 -0.14 6.08 8.61
N PHE A 90 -0.32 4.78 8.86
CA PHE A 90 -1.40 4.30 9.73
C PHE A 90 -1.21 4.73 11.19
N ILE A 91 0.01 4.63 11.73
CA ILE A 91 0.33 5.09 13.08
C ILE A 91 0.09 6.59 13.19
N PHE A 92 0.55 7.37 12.19
CA PHE A 92 0.32 8.80 12.14
C PHE A 92 -1.18 9.15 12.15
N TYR A 93 -1.98 8.45 11.34
CA TYR A 93 -3.44 8.58 11.37
C TYR A 93 -4.02 8.25 12.74
N LYS A 94 -3.58 7.17 13.38
CA LYS A 94 -4.05 6.78 14.71
C LYS A 94 -3.69 7.82 15.77
N CYS A 95 -2.49 8.39 15.73
CA CYS A 95 -2.10 9.47 16.63
C CYS A 95 -2.99 10.70 16.47
N LEU A 96 -3.36 11.07 15.24
CA LEU A 96 -4.28 12.18 14.98
C LEU A 96 -5.72 11.89 15.40
N ALA A 97 -6.22 10.68 15.15
CA ALA A 97 -7.59 10.28 15.45
C ALA A 97 -7.88 10.04 16.94
N ILE A 98 -6.84 10.08 17.79
CA ILE A 98 -6.96 9.99 19.27
C ILE A 98 -7.22 11.37 19.89
N PHE A 99 -6.96 12.48 19.16
CA PHE A 99 -7.37 13.83 19.52
C PHE A 99 -8.75 14.16 18.95
#